data_AF-A0A078LWX9-F1
#
_entry.id   AF-A0A078LWX9-F1
#
_cell.length_a   1.000
_cell.length_b   1.000
_cell.length_c   1.000
_cell.angle_alpha   90.00
_cell.angle_beta   90.00
_cell.angle_gamma   90.00
#
_symmetry.space_group_name_H-M   'P 1'
#
loop_
_entity.id
_entity.type
_entity.pdbx_description
1 polymer ?
#
loop_
_entity_poly.entity_id
_entity_poly.type
_entity_poly.pdbx_seq_one_letter_code
_entity_poly.pdbx_strand_id
1 'polypeptide(L)'
;MKEYEQEDPIPQGDLALQLTALPRETNGFGDIYGGWLVSQMDLAGTAMASRVASGRVATVSIDRMAFMVPVAVGAQLSFYTQTLDVGRSSIRMLVEVWSDDPVSSEWRKVTEAVFVFVAIDSTGRTRSVKPRR
;
A
#
# COMPACT_ATOMS: atom_id res chain seq x y z
N MET A 1 24.86 -4.64 29.96
CA MET A 1 23.70 -5.05 29.15
C MET A 1 23.62 -4.06 28.00
N LYS A 2 23.60 -4.51 26.74
CA LYS A 2 23.40 -3.59 25.62
C LYS A 2 21.91 -3.28 25.56
N GLU A 3 21.54 -2.05 25.86
CA GLU A 3 20.22 -1.53 25.53
C GLU A 3 20.07 -1.61 24.02
N TYR A 4 19.15 -2.45 23.56
CA TYR A 4 18.69 -2.42 22.18
C TYR A 4 17.77 -1.21 22.12
N GLU A 5 18.28 -0.06 21.66
CA GLU A 5 17.42 1.04 21.23
C GLU A 5 16.52 0.49 20.13
N GLN A 6 15.25 0.30 20.47
CA GLN A 6 14.24 -0.15 19.53
C GLN A 6 13.89 1.10 18.71
N GLU A 7 14.61 1.32 17.61
CA GLU A 7 14.29 2.42 16.69
C GLU A 7 12.82 2.29 16.28
N ASP A 8 12.09 3.40 16.34
CA ASP A 8 10.71 3.45 15.87
C ASP A 8 10.68 2.96 14.41
N PRO A 9 9.81 1.99 14.06
CA PRO A 9 9.81 1.44 12.73
C PRO A 9 9.53 2.56 11.71
N ILE A 10 10.39 2.68 10.70
CA ILE A 10 10.23 3.63 9.60
C ILE A 10 9.48 2.99 8.43
N PRO A 11 8.64 3.76 7.70
CA PRO A 11 7.96 3.25 6.52
C PRO A 11 8.95 2.84 5.42
N GLN A 12 8.65 1.77 4.69
CA GLN A 12 9.47 1.32 3.58
C GLN A 12 8.98 1.87 2.22
N GLY A 13 9.92 2.45 1.46
CA GLY A 13 9.68 2.92 0.10
C GLY A 13 9.20 4.38 0.03
N ASP A 14 8.59 4.73 -1.10
CA ASP A 14 8.17 6.09 -1.40
C ASP A 14 6.70 6.31 -1.05
N LEU A 15 6.36 7.49 -0.53
CA LEU A 15 4.98 7.90 -0.31
C LEU A 15 4.25 8.00 -1.66
N ALA A 16 3.26 7.14 -1.86
CA ALA A 16 2.47 7.09 -3.09
C ALA A 16 1.15 7.86 -2.98
N LEU A 17 0.54 7.86 -1.79
CA LEU A 17 -0.78 8.42 -1.54
C LEU A 17 -0.90 8.84 -0.08
N GLN A 18 -1.59 9.96 0.17
CA GLN A 18 -1.93 10.41 1.51
C GLN A 18 -3.38 10.87 1.53
N LEU A 19 -4.17 10.37 2.49
CA LEU A 19 -5.62 10.60 2.56
C LEU A 19 -6.09 10.69 4.00
N THR A 20 -7.06 11.56 4.26
CA THR A 20 -7.79 11.56 5.54
C THR A 20 -8.94 10.56 5.46
N ALA A 21 -9.08 9.71 6.47
CA ALA A 21 -10.20 8.78 6.56
C ALA A 21 -11.46 9.52 7.04
N LEU A 22 -12.57 9.47 6.30
CA LEU A 22 -13.79 10.23 6.61
C LEU A 22 -14.90 9.30 7.14
N PRO A 23 -16.03 9.84 7.65
CA PRO A 23 -17.11 9.01 8.21
C PRO A 23 -17.75 8.05 7.20
N ARG A 24 -17.79 8.40 5.90
CA ARG A 24 -18.43 7.57 4.87
C ARG A 24 -17.64 6.29 4.55
N GLU A 25 -16.38 6.23 4.96
CA GLU A 25 -15.48 5.09 4.79
C GLU A 25 -15.59 4.08 5.95
N THR A 26 -16.48 4.31 6.92
CA THR A 26 -16.63 3.45 8.09
C THR A 26 -17.40 2.16 7.80
N ASN A 27 -17.13 1.14 8.61
CA ASN A 27 -17.96 -0.04 8.74
C ASN A 27 -19.11 0.21 9.74
N GLY A 28 -19.99 -0.78 9.94
CA GLY A 28 -21.16 -0.65 10.83
C GLY A 28 -20.84 -0.44 12.32
N PHE A 29 -19.57 -0.54 12.72
CA PHE A 29 -19.09 -0.33 14.08
C PHE A 29 -18.34 1.00 14.28
N GLY A 30 -18.20 1.81 13.22
CA GLY A 30 -17.62 3.16 13.30
C GLY A 30 -16.12 3.26 13.02
N ASP A 31 -15.39 2.14 12.93
CA ASP A 31 -14.02 2.12 12.43
C ASP A 31 -13.99 2.15 10.89
N ILE A 32 -12.85 2.51 10.31
CA ILE A 32 -12.68 2.45 8.85
C ILE A 32 -12.86 1.02 8.33
N TYR A 33 -13.62 0.91 7.26
CA TYR A 33 -13.89 -0.35 6.59
C TYR A 33 -12.63 -0.90 5.92
N GLY A 34 -12.22 -2.11 6.30
CA GLY A 34 -11.02 -2.76 5.76
C GLY A 34 -11.03 -2.88 4.24
N GLY A 35 -12.19 -3.14 3.62
CA GLY A 35 -12.28 -3.21 2.15
C GLY A 35 -12.04 -1.85 1.46
N TRP A 36 -12.41 -0.74 2.11
CA TRP A 36 -12.05 0.59 1.59
C TRP A 36 -10.53 0.79 1.69
N LEU A 37 -9.91 0.37 2.80
CA LEU A 37 -8.46 0.48 2.98
C LEU A 37 -7.68 -0.32 1.94
N VAL A 38 -8.08 -1.57 1.68
CA VAL A 38 -7.53 -2.42 0.62
C VAL A 38 -7.64 -1.72 -0.74
N SER A 39 -8.77 -1.07 -1.01
CA SER A 39 -8.97 -0.33 -2.27
C SER A 39 -7.98 0.82 -2.42
N GLN A 40 -7.68 1.55 -1.33
CA GLN A 40 -6.67 2.62 -1.37
C GLN A 40 -5.25 2.06 -1.54
N MET A 41 -4.94 0.92 -0.90
CA MET A 41 -3.67 0.23 -1.09
C MET A 41 -3.47 -0.22 -2.54
N ASP A 42 -4.50 -0.77 -3.18
CA ASP A 42 -4.46 -1.17 -4.60
C ASP A 42 -4.24 0.03 -5.53
N LEU A 43 -4.87 1.18 -5.26
CA LEU A 43 -4.66 2.42 -6.01
C LEU A 43 -3.23 2.93 -5.86
N ALA A 44 -2.69 2.97 -4.63
CA ALA A 44 -1.31 3.35 -4.36
C ALA A 44 -0.32 2.42 -5.08
N GLY A 45 -0.53 1.11 -4.97
CA GLY A 45 0.28 0.09 -5.64
C GLY A 45 0.20 0.20 -7.17
N THR A 46 -1.00 0.38 -7.73
CA THR A 46 -1.22 0.55 -9.17
C THR A 46 -0.52 1.78 -9.71
N ALA A 47 -0.56 2.90 -8.98
CA ALA A 47 0.10 4.13 -9.38
C ALA A 47 1.62 3.92 -9.53
N MET A 48 2.26 3.28 -8.56
CA MET A 48 3.70 3.03 -8.61
C MET A 48 4.05 1.91 -9.61
N ALA A 49 3.29 0.81 -9.64
CA ALA A 49 3.51 -0.30 -10.56
C ALA A 49 3.34 0.12 -12.02
N SER A 50 2.40 1.03 -12.32
CA SER A 50 2.24 1.59 -13.68
C SER A 50 3.45 2.40 -14.12
N ARG A 51 4.10 3.11 -13.20
CA ARG A 51 5.35 3.84 -13.47
C ARG A 51 6.50 2.88 -13.75
N VAL A 52 6.65 1.83 -12.93
CA VAL A 52 7.64 0.76 -13.15
C VAL A 52 7.39 0.06 -14.50
N ALA A 53 6.13 -0.25 -14.81
CA ALA A 53 5.74 -0.92 -16.05
C ALA A 53 5.78 0.00 -17.28
N SER A 54 5.92 1.32 -17.12
CA SER A 54 5.73 2.32 -18.19
C SER A 54 4.42 2.13 -18.95
N GLY A 55 3.31 1.92 -18.23
CA GLY A 55 1.99 1.74 -18.82
C GLY A 55 1.03 0.97 -17.92
N ARG A 56 -0.05 0.47 -18.51
CA ARG A 56 -1.13 -0.22 -17.78
C ARG A 56 -0.62 -1.48 -17.07
N VAL A 57 -1.18 -1.71 -15.89
CA VAL A 57 -1.03 -2.92 -15.08
C VAL A 57 -2.40 -3.43 -14.64
N ALA A 58 -2.46 -4.69 -14.25
CA ALA A 58 -3.59 -5.29 -13.55
C ALA A 58 -3.12 -5.98 -12.28
N THR A 59 -3.88 -5.85 -11.19
CA THR A 59 -3.67 -6.57 -9.93
C THR A 59 -4.06 -8.04 -10.12
N VAL A 60 -3.15 -8.97 -9.81
CA VAL A 60 -3.40 -10.42 -9.96
C VAL A 60 -3.41 -11.15 -8.63
N SER A 61 -2.75 -10.62 -7.61
CA SER A 61 -2.84 -11.16 -6.26
C SER A 61 -2.45 -10.14 -5.20
N ILE A 62 -2.94 -10.39 -4.00
CA ILE A 62 -2.54 -9.71 -2.76
C ILE A 62 -2.12 -10.83 -1.80
N ASP A 63 -0.90 -10.76 -1.29
CA ASP A 63 -0.30 -11.74 -0.37
C ASP A 63 0.12 -11.04 0.93
N ARG A 64 0.26 -11.82 2.02
CA ARG A 64 0.77 -11.35 3.33
C ARG A 64 0.05 -10.11 3.89
N MET A 65 -1.28 -10.08 3.81
CA MET A 65 -2.05 -8.99 4.39
C MET A 65 -2.40 -9.26 5.86
N ALA A 66 -2.09 -8.31 6.73
CA ALA A 66 -2.54 -8.30 8.12
C ALA A 66 -2.99 -6.89 8.55
N PHE A 67 -4.16 -6.79 9.18
CA PHE A 67 -4.61 -5.56 9.83
C PHE A 67 -4.16 -5.60 11.30
N MET A 68 -3.23 -4.72 11.67
CA MET A 68 -2.61 -4.72 13.00
C MET A 68 -3.43 -3.90 14.00
N VAL A 69 -4.03 -2.80 13.55
CA VAL A 69 -4.83 -1.89 14.38
C VAL A 69 -6.05 -1.38 13.62
N PRO A 70 -7.17 -1.08 14.32
CA PRO A 70 -8.28 -0.35 13.71
C PRO A 70 -7.83 1.07 13.34
N VAL A 71 -8.54 1.67 12.38
CA VAL A 71 -8.30 3.06 11.96
C VAL A 71 -9.51 3.89 12.33
N ALA A 72 -9.25 5.00 13.02
CA ALA A 72 -10.27 5.96 13.43
C ALA A 72 -10.67 6.90 12.28
N VAL A 73 -11.90 7.40 12.33
CA VAL A 73 -12.33 8.52 11.49
C VAL A 73 -11.50 9.75 11.82
N GLY A 74 -11.05 10.45 10.80
CA GLY A 74 -10.18 11.63 10.90
C GLY A 74 -8.69 11.29 10.86
N ALA A 75 -8.31 10.01 10.95
CA ALA A 75 -6.91 9.59 10.83
C ALA A 75 -6.32 9.99 9.47
N GLN A 76 -5.08 10.51 9.49
CA GLN A 76 -4.32 10.77 8.28
C GLN A 76 -3.56 9.49 7.91
N LEU A 77 -3.92 8.90 6.77
CA LEU A 77 -3.31 7.68 6.25
C LEU A 77 -2.27 8.00 5.19
N SER A 78 -1.10 7.39 5.34
CA SER A 78 0.05 7.49 4.44
C SER A 78 0.36 6.11 3.86
N PHE A 79 0.32 6.00 2.54
CA PHE A 79 0.52 4.74 1.81
C PHE A 79 1.90 4.78 1.15
N TYR A 80 2.81 3.96 1.67
CA TYR A 80 4.17 3.83 1.16
C TYR A 80 4.27 2.61 0.26
N THR A 81 5.02 2.74 -0.82
CA THR A 81 5.19 1.66 -1.80
C THR A 81 6.65 1.40 -2.08
N GLN A 82 7.02 0.12 -2.10
CA GLN A 82 8.37 -0.32 -2.44
C GLN A 82 8.28 -1.43 -3.48
N THR A 83 9.02 -1.27 -4.58
CA THR A 83 9.16 -2.36 -5.56
C THR A 83 10.09 -3.42 -4.99
N LEU A 84 9.59 -4.62 -4.78
CA LEU A 84 10.36 -5.74 -4.24
C LEU A 84 11.07 -6.52 -5.33
N ASP A 85 10.39 -6.75 -6.46
CA ASP A 85 10.91 -7.55 -7.57
C ASP A 85 10.18 -7.23 -8.87
N VAL A 86 10.88 -7.37 -10.00
CA VAL A 86 10.34 -7.19 -11.36
C VAL A 86 10.72 -8.40 -12.20
N GLY A 87 9.73 -9.22 -12.53
CA GLY A 87 9.88 -10.36 -13.43
C GLY A 87 9.71 -9.99 -14.90
N ARG A 88 9.40 -10.97 -15.75
CA ARG A 88 9.14 -10.72 -17.19
C ARG A 88 8.02 -9.70 -17.38
N SER A 89 6.87 -9.96 -16.76
CA SER A 89 5.67 -9.10 -16.84
C SER A 89 5.12 -8.72 -15.47
N SER A 90 5.58 -9.39 -14.40
CA SER A 90 5.10 -9.22 -13.04
C SER A 90 5.91 -8.18 -12.27
N ILE A 91 5.24 -7.44 -11.38
CA ILE A 91 5.85 -6.49 -10.45
C ILE A 91 5.32 -6.83 -9.07
N ARG A 92 6.22 -7.18 -8.13
CA ARG A 92 5.88 -7.39 -6.72
C ARG A 92 6.12 -6.10 -5.97
N MET A 93 5.13 -5.65 -5.22
CA MET A 93 5.14 -4.36 -4.55
C MET A 93 4.69 -4.52 -3.11
N LEU A 94 5.53 -4.10 -2.17
CA LEU A 94 5.11 -3.87 -0.80
C LEU A 94 4.30 -2.58 -0.76
N VAL A 95 3.14 -2.63 -0.12
CA VAL A 95 2.34 -1.46 0.24
C VAL A 95 2.18 -1.45 1.75
N GLU A 96 2.73 -0.44 2.41
CA GLU A 96 2.56 -0.20 3.84
C GLU A 96 1.60 0.97 4.06
N VAL A 97 0.70 0.83 5.03
CA VAL A 97 -0.17 1.91 5.46
C VAL A 97 0.22 2.32 6.86
N TRP A 98 0.45 3.61 7.02
CA TRP A 98 0.76 4.25 8.28
C TRP A 98 -0.35 5.25 8.61
N SER A 99 -0.71 5.33 9.87
CA SER A 99 -1.72 6.26 10.38
C SER A 99 -1.06 7.24 11.34
N ASP A 100 -1.36 8.50 11.14
CA ASP A 100 -1.27 9.54 12.16
C ASP A 100 -2.70 9.76 12.70
N ASP A 101 -2.96 9.17 13.87
CA ASP A 101 -4.28 9.20 14.51
C ASP A 101 -4.44 10.49 15.34
N PRO A 102 -5.43 11.34 15.06
CA PRO A 102 -5.63 12.60 15.78
C PRO A 102 -5.98 12.39 17.27
N VAL A 103 -6.46 11.21 17.68
CA VAL A 103 -6.84 10.93 19.07
C VAL A 103 -5.63 10.51 19.89
N SER A 104 -4.84 9.55 19.38
CA SER A 104 -3.66 9.06 20.10
C SER A 104 -2.39 9.85 19.82
N SER A 105 -2.34 10.65 18.75
CA SER A 105 -1.12 11.31 18.24
C SER A 105 0.04 10.34 18.00
N GLU A 106 -0.27 9.05 17.77
CA GLU A 106 0.74 8.01 17.54
C GLU A 106 0.83 7.68 16.05
N TRP A 107 2.05 7.74 15.52
CA TRP A 107 2.38 7.30 14.17
C TRP A 107 2.56 5.77 14.17
N ARG A 108 1.64 5.04 13.55
CA ARG A 108 1.62 3.56 13.64
C ARG A 108 1.38 2.89 12.30
N LYS A 109 2.02 1.75 12.08
CA LYS A 109 1.75 0.90 10.93
C LYS A 109 0.40 0.21 11.14
N VAL A 110 -0.54 0.50 10.24
CA VAL A 110 -1.91 -0.04 10.26
C VAL A 110 -1.95 -1.43 9.67
N THR A 111 -1.34 -1.57 8.49
CA THR A 111 -1.37 -2.78 7.70
C THR A 111 -0.24 -2.75 6.68
N GLU A 112 0.16 -3.91 6.21
CA GLU A 112 1.02 -4.07 5.04
C GLU A 112 0.53 -5.25 4.22
N ALA A 113 0.82 -5.22 2.92
CA ALA A 113 0.57 -6.33 2.02
C ALA A 113 1.53 -6.29 0.83
N VAL A 114 1.77 -7.45 0.23
CA VAL A 114 2.48 -7.57 -1.05
C VAL A 114 1.47 -7.71 -2.18
N PHE A 115 1.37 -6.68 -3.01
CA PHE A 115 0.60 -6.69 -4.23
C PHE A 115 1.45 -7.24 -5.38
N VAL A 116 0.84 -8.09 -6.21
CA VAL A 116 1.43 -8.54 -7.47
C VAL A 116 0.62 -7.96 -8.60
N PHE A 117 1.31 -7.15 -9.42
CA PHE A 117 0.77 -6.56 -10.62
C PHE A 117 1.36 -7.24 -11.85
N VAL A 118 0.61 -7.27 -12.95
CA VAL A 118 1.12 -7.66 -14.27
C VAL A 118 0.96 -6.53 -15.27
N ALA A 119 2.02 -6.23 -16.01
CA ALA A 119 1.99 -5.27 -17.10
C ALA A 119 1.14 -5.83 -18.25
N ILE A 120 0.18 -5.02 -18.73
CA ILE A 120 -0.74 -5.38 -19.81
C ILE A 120 -0.71 -4.36 -20.95
N ASP A 121 -1.04 -4.81 -22.15
CA ASP A 121 -1.22 -3.97 -23.33
C ASP A 121 -2.64 -3.38 -23.44
N SER A 122 -2.95 -2.71 -24.54
CA SER A 122 -4.28 -2.13 -24.79
C SER A 122 -5.39 -3.17 -24.91
N THR A 123 -5.06 -4.41 -25.29
CA THR A 123 -5.99 -5.53 -25.44
C THR A 123 -6.15 -6.36 -24.15
N GLY A 124 -5.42 -6.00 -23.09
CA GLY A 124 -5.43 -6.72 -21.82
C GLY A 124 -4.51 -7.95 -21.78
N ARG A 125 -3.65 -8.14 -22.78
CA ARG A 125 -2.67 -9.23 -22.79
C ARG A 125 -1.40 -8.83 -22.04
N THR A 126 -0.75 -9.81 -21.42
CA THR A 126 0.50 -9.57 -20.68
C THR A 126 1.63 -9.12 -21.61
N ARG A 127 2.40 -8.13 -21.17
CA ARG A 127 3.56 -7.61 -21.91
C ARG A 127 4.80 -7.58 -21.02
N SER A 128 5.98 -7.58 -21.64
CA SER A 128 7.23 -7.49 -20.89
C SER A 128 7.38 -6.11 -20.24
N VAL A 129 7.82 -6.07 -18.99
CA VAL A 129 8.37 -4.85 -18.38
C VAL A 129 9.77 -4.65 -18.95
N LYS A 130 10.06 -3.45 -19.46
CA LYS A 130 11.39 -3.11 -19.94
C LYS A 130 12.24 -2.65 -18.75
N PRO A 131 13.48 -3.12 -18.60
CA PRO A 131 14.39 -2.57 -17.59
C PRO A 131 14.53 -1.05 -17.80
N ARG A 132 14.44 -0.26 -16.73
CA ARG A 132 14.84 1.14 -16.79
C ARG A 132 16.35 1.19 -17.08
N ARG A 133 16.74 1.94 -18.11
CA ARG A 133 18.13 2.35 -18.32
C ARG A 133 18.50 3.44 -17.33
#